data_AF-A0A3C1YT68-F1
#
_entry.id   AF-A0A3C1YT68-F1
#
_cell.length_a   1.000
_cell.length_b   1.000
_cell.length_c   1.000
_cell.angle_alpha   90.00
_cell.angle_beta   90.00
_cell.angle_gamma   90.00
#
_symmetry.space_group_name_H-M   'P 1'
#
loop_
_entity.id
_entity.type
_entity.pdbx_description
1 polymer ?
#
loop_
_entity_poly.entity_id
_entity_poly.type
_entity_poly.pdbx_seq_one_letter_code
_entity_poly.pdbx_strand_id
1 'polypeptide(L)'
;MAKPNLNESSEPVVQYTTIKEWPEDERPREKLIRHGAASLSDSELLAILINIGTKKSSAVDVAKKLLRENKSLRNIASLSVADLKQKKNKGIGTAKAVTIAAAFELGRRISASTPESNEPIRSPEDIQQRFGPKLRDLQQEVFMVLCLN
;
A
#
# COMPACT_ATOMS: atom_id res chain seq x y z
N MET A 1 40.61 -41.35 -13.98
CA MET A 1 40.41 -39.99 -13.45
C MET A 1 39.02 -39.52 -13.86
N ALA A 2 38.08 -39.49 -12.92
CA ALA A 2 36.73 -38.96 -13.15
C ALA A 2 36.45 -37.96 -12.01
N LYS A 3 36.14 -36.71 -12.36
CA LYS A 3 35.44 -35.79 -11.47
C LYS A 3 33.99 -35.74 -11.95
N PRO A 4 33.00 -36.00 -11.08
CA PRO A 4 31.60 -35.99 -11.48
C PRO A 4 31.12 -34.56 -11.69
N ASN A 5 30.37 -34.37 -12.76
CA ASN A 5 29.64 -33.14 -13.09
C ASN A 5 28.49 -33.01 -12.08
N LEU A 6 28.57 -32.02 -11.20
CA LEU A 6 27.49 -31.68 -10.28
C LEU A 6 26.41 -30.99 -11.10
N ASN A 7 25.34 -31.74 -11.40
CA ASN A 7 24.07 -31.19 -11.86
C ASN A 7 23.71 -29.98 -10.99
N GLU A 8 23.84 -28.79 -11.57
CA GLU A 8 23.12 -27.60 -11.13
C GLU A 8 21.62 -27.93 -11.27
N SER A 9 21.00 -28.24 -10.14
CA SER A 9 19.55 -28.34 -10.00
C SER A 9 18.96 -26.94 -10.24
N SER A 10 18.77 -26.59 -11.52
CA SER A 10 18.04 -25.41 -11.93
C SER A 10 16.59 -25.54 -11.43
N GLU A 11 16.29 -24.90 -10.30
CA GLU A 11 14.91 -24.73 -9.83
C GLU A 11 14.04 -24.25 -11.01
N PRO A 12 12.83 -24.80 -11.20
CA PRO A 12 11.97 -24.39 -12.31
C PRO A 12 11.70 -22.89 -12.19
N VAL A 13 12.08 -22.14 -13.23
CA VAL A 13 11.72 -20.73 -13.35
C VAL A 13 10.21 -20.69 -13.50
N VAL A 14 9.49 -20.46 -12.39
CA VAL A 14 8.05 -20.24 -12.42
C VAL A 14 7.80 -19.03 -13.31
N GLN A 15 7.37 -19.28 -14.54
CA GLN A 15 6.97 -18.22 -15.47
C GLN A 15 5.66 -17.63 -14.94
N TYR A 16 5.66 -16.31 -14.75
CA TYR A 16 4.45 -15.55 -14.45
C TYR A 16 4.19 -14.63 -15.64
N THR A 17 2.93 -14.45 -15.99
CA THR A 17 2.52 -13.54 -17.06
C THR A 17 2.82 -12.10 -16.63
N THR A 18 3.56 -11.36 -17.46
CA THR A 18 3.82 -9.96 -17.14
C THR A 18 2.55 -9.13 -17.34
N ILE A 19 2.38 -8.02 -16.60
CA ILE A 19 1.18 -7.17 -16.74
C ILE A 19 1.05 -6.65 -18.18
N LYS A 20 2.16 -6.51 -18.92
CA LYS A 20 2.15 -6.09 -20.32
C LYS A 20 1.53 -7.12 -21.27
N GLU A 21 1.45 -8.38 -20.86
CA GLU A 21 0.83 -9.46 -21.64
C GLU A 21 -0.66 -9.60 -21.35
N TRP A 22 -1.19 -8.92 -20.32
CA TRP A 22 -2.62 -8.96 -20.01
C TRP A 22 -3.42 -8.20 -21.08
N PRO A 23 -4.71 -8.54 -21.26
CA PRO A 23 -5.64 -7.68 -21.99
C PRO A 23 -5.54 -6.25 -21.49
N GLU A 24 -5.54 -5.28 -22.40
CA GLU A 24 -5.25 -3.89 -22.04
C GLU A 24 -6.24 -3.34 -20.99
N ASP A 25 -7.51 -3.74 -21.06
CA ASP A 25 -8.56 -3.42 -20.09
C ASP A 25 -8.34 -4.01 -18.69
N GLU A 26 -7.51 -5.04 -18.55
CA GLU A 26 -7.20 -5.67 -17.26
C GLU A 26 -5.93 -5.11 -16.63
N ARG A 27 -5.14 -4.33 -17.37
CA ARG A 27 -3.90 -3.74 -16.85
C ARG A 27 -4.26 -2.62 -15.88
N PRO A 28 -3.73 -2.61 -14.64
CA PRO A 28 -4.19 -1.68 -13.61
C PRO A 28 -4.16 -0.20 -14.00
N ARG A 29 -3.13 0.27 -14.74
CA ARG A 29 -3.02 1.69 -15.11
C ARG A 29 -4.05 2.08 -16.17
N GLU A 30 -4.18 1.24 -17.18
CA GLU A 30 -5.11 1.42 -18.29
C GLU A 30 -6.56 1.31 -17.79
N LYS A 31 -6.83 0.34 -16.92
CA LYS A 31 -8.11 0.19 -16.21
C LYS A 31 -8.45 1.41 -15.36
N LEU A 32 -7.48 1.96 -14.62
CA LEU A 32 -7.66 3.21 -13.86
C LEU A 32 -8.03 4.38 -14.77
N ILE A 33 -7.39 4.51 -15.93
CA ILE A 33 -7.66 5.58 -16.90
C ILE A 33 -9.06 5.44 -17.51
N ARG A 34 -9.49 4.23 -17.88
CA ARG A 34 -10.76 3.99 -18.58
C ARG A 34 -11.97 3.95 -17.66
N HIS A 35 -11.82 3.31 -16.49
CA HIS A 35 -12.94 2.94 -15.63
C HIS A 35 -12.87 3.59 -14.24
N GLY A 36 -11.81 4.32 -13.93
CA GLY A 36 -11.63 5.02 -12.65
C GLY A 36 -11.29 4.08 -11.49
N ALA A 37 -10.92 4.68 -10.35
CA ALA A 37 -10.38 3.96 -9.20
C ALA A 37 -11.34 2.92 -8.60
N ALA A 38 -12.66 3.15 -8.68
CA ALA A 38 -13.67 2.23 -8.14
C ALA A 38 -13.71 0.86 -8.83
N SER A 39 -13.15 0.74 -10.04
CA SER A 39 -13.07 -0.52 -10.78
C SER A 39 -11.90 -1.41 -10.34
N LEU A 40 -10.97 -0.90 -9.52
CA LEU A 40 -9.76 -1.59 -9.11
C LEU A 40 -9.92 -2.17 -7.72
N SER A 41 -9.36 -3.36 -7.52
CA SER A 41 -9.11 -3.92 -6.20
C SER A 41 -7.97 -3.18 -5.49
N ASP A 42 -7.93 -3.29 -4.16
CA ASP A 42 -6.82 -2.82 -3.32
C ASP A 42 -5.46 -3.30 -3.84
N SER A 43 -5.40 -4.54 -4.35
CA SER A 43 -4.18 -5.12 -4.89
C SER A 43 -3.74 -4.45 -6.18
N GLU A 44 -4.67 -4.05 -7.05
CA GLU A 44 -4.35 -3.33 -8.28
C GLU A 44 -3.94 -1.88 -7.99
N LEU A 45 -4.59 -1.21 -7.03
CA LEU A 45 -4.19 0.12 -6.57
C LEU A 45 -2.77 0.12 -5.99
N LEU A 46 -2.46 -0.85 -5.12
CA LEU A 46 -1.10 -1.05 -4.61
C LEU A 46 -0.10 -1.40 -5.73
N ALA A 47 -0.51 -2.19 -6.73
CA ALA A 47 0.36 -2.55 -7.85
C ALA A 47 0.79 -1.33 -8.67
N ILE A 48 -0.10 -0.36 -8.85
CA ILE A 48 0.21 0.91 -9.53
C ILE A 48 1.33 1.66 -8.79
N LEU A 49 1.23 1.74 -7.45
CA LEU A 49 2.26 2.36 -6.59
C LEU A 49 3.57 1.57 -6.60
N ILE A 50 3.50 0.24 -6.61
CA ILE A 50 4.67 -0.65 -6.68
C ILE A 50 5.40 -0.50 -8.02
N ASN A 51 4.69 -0.11 -9.08
CA ASN A 51 5.15 0.16 -10.45
C ASN A 51 5.71 -1.07 -11.18
N ILE A 52 6.74 -1.71 -10.61
CA ILE A 52 7.44 -2.85 -11.20
C ILE A 52 7.40 -4.01 -10.21
N GLY A 53 7.17 -5.22 -10.73
CA GLY A 53 7.20 -6.45 -9.94
C GLY A 53 8.61 -6.85 -9.47
N THR A 54 8.88 -8.15 -9.48
CA THR A 54 10.21 -8.73 -9.25
C THR A 54 10.55 -9.64 -10.42
N LYS A 55 11.75 -10.25 -10.42
CA LYS A 55 12.10 -11.26 -11.43
C LYS A 55 11.16 -12.48 -11.45
N LYS A 56 10.40 -12.73 -10.38
CA LYS A 56 9.56 -13.93 -10.21
C LYS A 56 8.06 -13.62 -10.03
N SER A 57 7.64 -12.35 -10.06
CA SER A 57 6.25 -11.98 -9.76
C SER A 57 5.89 -10.63 -10.35
N SER A 58 4.65 -10.44 -10.81
CA SER A 58 4.16 -9.16 -11.30
C SER A 58 3.99 -8.14 -10.15
N ALA A 59 3.76 -6.87 -10.48
CA ALA A 59 3.45 -5.87 -9.46
C ALA A 59 2.15 -6.20 -8.70
N VAL A 60 1.16 -6.78 -9.39
CA VAL A 60 -0.10 -7.25 -8.80
C VAL A 60 0.14 -8.42 -7.87
N ASP A 61 1.01 -9.37 -8.22
CA ASP A 61 1.34 -10.49 -7.34
C ASP A 61 2.07 -10.03 -6.07
N VAL A 62 2.98 -9.07 -6.20
CA VAL A 62 3.66 -8.46 -5.05
C VAL A 62 2.65 -7.75 -4.14
N ALA A 63 1.70 -7.00 -4.72
CA ALA A 63 0.64 -6.33 -3.99
C ALA A 63 -0.31 -7.30 -3.27
N LYS A 64 -0.77 -8.36 -3.96
CA LYS A 64 -1.59 -9.44 -3.39
C LYS A 64 -0.89 -10.10 -2.21
N LYS A 65 0.42 -10.38 -2.36
CA LYS A 65 1.21 -10.91 -1.26
C LYS A 65 1.28 -9.93 -0.09
N LEU A 66 1.60 -8.66 -0.34
CA LEU A 66 1.66 -7.65 0.71
C LEU A 66 0.34 -7.55 1.51
N LEU A 67 -0.80 -7.57 0.83
CA LEU A 67 -2.12 -7.61 1.45
C LEU A 67 -2.33 -8.87 2.27
N ARG A 68 -1.98 -10.05 1.73
CA ARG A 68 -2.14 -11.31 2.45
C ARG A 68 -1.31 -11.37 3.74
N GLU A 69 -0.05 -10.95 3.69
CA GLU A 69 0.85 -11.00 4.86
C GLU A 69 0.46 -9.97 5.95
N ASN A 70 -0.21 -8.88 5.58
CA ASN A 70 -0.59 -7.81 6.52
C ASN A 70 -2.11 -7.73 6.77
N LYS A 71 -2.90 -8.60 6.14
CA LYS A 71 -4.36 -8.78 6.28
C LYS A 71 -5.26 -7.64 5.77
N SER A 72 -4.84 -6.38 5.85
CA SER A 72 -5.65 -5.23 5.44
C SER A 72 -4.81 -4.01 5.01
N LEU A 73 -5.40 -3.10 4.24
CA LEU A 73 -4.78 -1.81 3.89
C LEU A 73 -4.47 -0.97 5.14
N ARG A 74 -5.35 -0.98 6.14
CA ARG A 74 -5.12 -0.27 7.42
C ARG A 74 -3.84 -0.74 8.11
N ASN A 75 -3.63 -2.06 8.16
CA ASN A 75 -2.43 -2.62 8.76
C ASN A 75 -1.17 -2.29 7.96
N ILE A 76 -1.26 -2.20 6.63
CA ILE A 76 -0.12 -1.77 5.79
C ILE A 76 0.17 -0.29 6.04
N ALA A 77 -0.86 0.55 6.14
CA ALA A 77 -0.75 1.99 6.35
C ALA A 77 -0.08 2.36 7.69
N SER A 78 -0.16 1.49 8.69
CA SER A 78 0.46 1.69 10.00
C SER A 78 1.91 1.17 10.08
N LEU A 79 2.42 0.48 9.06
CA LEU A 79 3.80 -0.02 9.06
C LEU A 79 4.81 1.12 8.85
N SER A 80 5.92 1.05 9.57
CA SER A 80 7.08 1.88 9.25
C SER A 80 7.71 1.46 7.92
N VAL A 81 8.55 2.34 7.34
CA VAL A 81 9.35 1.99 6.15
C VAL A 81 10.25 0.77 6.41
N ALA A 82 10.75 0.62 7.64
CA ALA A 82 11.54 -0.55 8.04
C ALA A 82 10.69 -1.83 8.04
N ASP A 83 9.45 -1.75 8.54
CA ASP A 83 8.54 -2.90 8.60
C ASP A 83 8.04 -3.33 7.22
N LEU A 84 7.78 -2.37 6.32
CA LEU A 84 7.46 -2.65 4.93
C LEU A 84 8.56 -3.43 4.21
N LYS A 85 9.83 -3.25 4.61
CA LYS A 85 10.99 -3.93 4.03
C LYS A 85 11.31 -5.29 4.66
N GLN A 86 10.58 -5.71 5.70
CA GLN A 86 10.84 -7.00 6.35
C GLN A 86 10.68 -8.18 5.38
N LYS A 87 11.39 -9.29 5.65
CA LYS A 87 11.43 -10.48 4.77
C LYS A 87 10.07 -11.08 4.43
N LYS A 88 9.06 -10.92 5.29
CA LYS A 88 7.67 -11.35 5.01
C LYS A 88 7.11 -10.67 3.74
N ASN A 89 7.46 -9.40 3.54
CA ASN A 89 7.03 -8.54 2.43
C ASN A 89 7.98 -8.64 1.22
N LYS A 90 8.25 -9.88 0.76
CA LYS A 90 9.18 -10.10 -0.39
C LYS A 90 8.76 -9.27 -1.60
N GLY A 91 9.72 -8.55 -2.18
CA GLY A 91 9.50 -7.70 -3.36
C GLY A 91 9.31 -6.21 -3.05
N ILE A 92 9.26 -5.83 -1.76
CA ILE A 92 9.20 -4.44 -1.29
C ILE A 92 10.59 -3.98 -0.82
N GLY A 93 11.32 -3.33 -1.73
CA GLY A 93 12.57 -2.64 -1.40
C GLY A 93 12.34 -1.21 -0.94
N THR A 94 13.41 -0.47 -0.65
CA THR A 94 13.34 0.91 -0.12
C THR A 94 12.45 1.83 -0.96
N ALA A 95 12.63 1.87 -2.29
CA ALA A 95 11.85 2.76 -3.16
C ALA A 95 10.34 2.49 -3.09
N LYS A 96 9.95 1.21 -3.12
CA LYS A 96 8.54 0.79 -3.04
C LYS A 96 7.96 1.07 -1.65
N ALA A 97 8.72 0.78 -0.59
CA ALA A 97 8.31 1.05 0.79
C ALA A 97 8.06 2.55 1.03
N VAL A 98 8.99 3.41 0.58
CA VAL A 98 8.84 4.87 0.68
C VAL A 98 7.63 5.36 -0.11
N THR A 99 7.42 4.86 -1.33
CA THR A 99 6.27 5.23 -2.17
C THR A 99 4.94 4.86 -1.49
N ILE A 100 4.85 3.65 -0.94
CA ILE A 100 3.64 3.18 -0.23
C ILE A 100 3.40 4.02 1.03
N ALA A 101 4.44 4.25 1.84
CA ALA A 101 4.32 5.06 3.05
C ALA A 101 3.86 6.49 2.73
N ALA A 102 4.41 7.10 1.68
CA ALA A 102 4.01 8.43 1.22
C ALA A 102 2.55 8.46 0.75
N ALA A 103 2.12 7.46 -0.01
CA ALA A 103 0.73 7.38 -0.50
C ALA A 103 -0.28 7.29 0.65
N PHE A 104 -0.02 6.45 1.66
CA PHE A 104 -0.89 6.36 2.84
C PHE A 104 -0.87 7.62 3.69
N GLU A 105 0.29 8.26 3.82
CA GLU A 105 0.39 9.54 4.53
C GLU A 105 -0.42 10.64 3.83
N LEU A 106 -0.39 10.71 2.50
CA LEU A 106 -1.25 11.61 1.73
C LEU A 106 -2.73 11.33 2.00
N GLY A 107 -3.14 10.06 1.98
CA GLY A 107 -4.50 9.65 2.31
C GLY A 107 -4.93 10.06 3.73
N ARG A 108 -4.02 9.93 4.71
CA ARG A 108 -4.25 10.41 6.08
C ARG A 108 -4.40 11.92 6.13
N ARG A 109 -3.52 12.68 5.47
CA ARG A 109 -3.60 14.15 5.43
C ARG A 109 -4.89 14.64 4.77
N ILE A 110 -5.34 13.98 3.70
CA ILE A 110 -6.61 14.30 3.04
C ILE A 110 -7.80 13.95 3.94
N SER A 111 -7.75 12.82 4.64
CA SER A 111 -8.82 12.44 5.58
C SER A 111 -8.86 13.33 6.82
N ALA A 112 -7.69 13.83 7.23
CA ALA A 112 -7.49 14.77 8.32
C ALA A 112 -7.72 16.22 7.92
N SER A 113 -7.69 16.54 6.61
CA SER A 113 -8.10 17.83 6.12
C SER A 113 -9.62 17.88 6.20
N THR A 114 -10.10 18.30 7.35
CA THR A 114 -11.40 18.97 7.41
C THR A 114 -11.33 20.10 6.37
N PRO A 115 -12.37 20.32 5.56
CA PRO A 115 -12.51 21.61 4.88
C PRO A 115 -12.24 22.71 5.90
N GLU A 116 -11.70 23.86 5.49
CA GLU A 116 -11.70 25.05 6.34
C GLU A 116 -13.15 25.46 6.62
N SER A 117 -13.84 24.68 7.45
CA SER A 117 -15.12 25.04 8.00
C SER A 117 -14.73 25.84 9.25
N ASN A 118 -14.92 27.15 9.13
CA ASN A 118 -15.04 28.05 10.29
C ASN A 118 -16.29 27.70 11.14
N GLU A 119 -16.85 26.49 10.99
CA GLU A 119 -17.96 26.07 11.80
C GLU A 119 -17.48 25.89 13.24
N PRO A 120 -18.17 26.52 14.21
CA PRO A 120 -17.87 26.33 15.60
C PRO A 120 -18.07 24.86 15.99
N ILE A 121 -17.19 24.35 16.84
CA ILE A 121 -17.38 23.04 17.48
C ILE A 121 -18.51 23.20 18.50
N ARG A 122 -19.65 22.55 18.24
CA ARG A 122 -20.86 22.64 19.07
C ARG A 122 -21.19 21.33 19.77
N SER A 123 -20.55 20.23 19.36
CA SER A 123 -20.85 18.89 19.82
C SER A 123 -19.60 17.99 19.88
N PRO A 124 -19.62 16.90 20.67
CA PRO A 124 -18.59 15.87 20.63
C PRO A 124 -18.40 15.24 19.24
N GLU A 125 -19.47 15.14 18.46
CA GLU A 125 -19.45 14.64 17.08
C GLU A 125 -18.57 15.52 16.18
N ASP A 126 -18.60 16.85 16.34
CA ASP A 126 -17.73 17.77 15.60
C ASP A 126 -16.25 17.52 15.93
N ILE A 127 -15.94 17.20 17.19
CA ILE A 127 -14.58 16.84 17.61
C ILE A 127 -14.17 15.52 16.95
N GLN A 128 -15.04 14.51 16.97
CA GLN A 128 -14.76 13.21 16.34
C GLN A 128 -14.51 13.36 14.84
N GLN A 129 -15.32 14.15 14.15
CA GLN A 129 -15.20 14.34 12.71
C GLN A 129 -13.92 15.08 12.34
N ARG A 130 -13.53 16.09 13.13
CA ARG A 130 -12.37 16.94 12.87
C ARG A 130 -11.04 16.34 13.34
N PHE A 131 -11.02 15.66 14.48
CA PHE A 131 -9.80 15.15 15.12
C PHE A 131 -9.69 13.63 15.07
N GLY A 132 -10.79 12.89 14.96
CA GLY A 132 -10.79 11.43 14.86
C GLY A 132 -9.86 10.92 13.75
N PRO A 133 -9.93 11.44 12.50
CA PRO A 133 -9.01 11.03 11.44
C PRO A 133 -7.53 11.32 11.75
N LYS A 134 -7.22 12.37 12.52
CA LYS A 134 -5.85 12.75 12.91
C LYS A 134 -5.29 11.86 14.02
N LEU A 135 -6.14 11.38 14.91
CA LEU A 135 -5.74 10.69 16.14
C LEU A 135 -5.86 9.16 16.04
N ARG A 136 -6.79 8.63 15.23
CA ARG A 136 -7.17 7.20 15.26
C ARG A 136 -6.07 6.20 14.89
N ASP A 137 -5.05 6.63 14.16
CA ASP A 137 -3.98 5.76 13.65
C ASP A 137 -2.62 5.99 14.37
N LEU A 138 -2.60 6.82 15.41
CA LEU A 138 -1.40 7.07 16.19
C LEU A 138 -1.05 5.83 17.02
N GLN A 139 0.22 5.44 17.01
CA GLN A 139 0.72 4.27 17.76
C GLN A 139 1.09 4.58 19.22
N GLN A 140 0.90 5.82 19.64
CA GLN A 140 1.16 6.29 20.99
C GLN A 140 -0.03 7.11 21.47
N GLU A 141 -0.27 7.09 22.79
CA GLU A 141 -1.30 7.92 23.39
C GLU A 141 -0.93 9.40 23.26
N VAL A 142 -1.87 10.21 22.78
CA VAL A 142 -1.68 11.64 22.60
C VAL A 142 -2.75 12.39 23.37
N PHE A 143 -2.30 13.20 24.33
CA PHE A 143 -3.14 14.15 25.04
C PHE A 143 -3.18 15.49 24.28
N MET A 144 -4.39 16.00 24.02
CA MET A 144 -4.61 17.26 23.29
C MET A 144 -5.59 18.14 24.06
N VAL A 145 -5.27 19.43 24.15
CA VAL A 145 -6.17 20.45 24.72
C VAL A 145 -6.75 21.27 23.59
N LEU A 146 -8.08 21.35 23.54
CA LEU A 146 -8.81 22.26 22.67
C LEU A 146 -9.32 23.46 23.49
N CYS A 147 -8.94 24.66 23.06
CA CYS A 147 -9.53 25.89 23.56
C CYS A 147 -10.63 26.32 22.59
N LEU A 148 -11.86 26.41 23.08
CA LEU A 148 -13.02 26.90 22.33
C LEU A 148 -13.35 28.33 22.79
N ASN A 149 -13.86 29.15 21.88
CA ASN A 149 -14.31 30.52 22.15
C ASN A 149 -15.81 30.57 22.41
#